data_AF-A0A1G2YHE4-F1
#
_entry.id   AF-A0A1G2YHE4-F1
#
_cell.length_a   1.000
_cell.length_b   1.000
_cell.length_c   1.000
_cell.angle_alpha   90.00
_cell.angle_beta   90.00
_cell.angle_gamma   90.00
#
_symmetry.space_group_name_H-M   'P 1'
#
loop_
_entity.id
_entity.type
_entity.pdbx_description
1 polymer ?
#
loop_
_entity_poly.entity_id
_entity_poly.type
_entity_poly.pdbx_seq_one_letter_code
_entity_poly.pdbx_strand_id
1 'polypeptide(L)'
;MDGTELILTNPVSLPSPLVNLDISRQYPQTAISEPGKIDELSQEKKKQIAKDFESVLIHKLLEEMKNTIDGWGFGEDEASKQVQGIFWLNLAQDIADKGGLGFWKDIYEFLIQAEHKNTKTESLNESA
;
A
#
# COMPACT_ATOMS: atom_id res chain seq x y z
N MET A 1 -15.58 41.79 16.20
CA MET A 1 -15.76 40.81 15.12
C MET A 1 -14.98 39.59 15.55
N ASP A 2 -15.70 38.53 15.89
CA ASP A 2 -15.18 37.33 16.55
C ASP A 2 -14.58 36.39 15.49
N GLY A 3 -13.34 35.94 15.68
CA GLY A 3 -12.54 35.23 14.68
C GLY A 3 -12.99 33.80 14.40
N THR A 4 -14.02 33.33 15.10
CA THR A 4 -14.54 31.96 15.05
C THR A 4 -15.55 31.72 13.92
N GLU A 5 -16.08 32.77 13.28
CA GLU A 5 -17.05 32.61 12.17
C GLU A 5 -16.41 32.39 10.79
N LEU A 6 -15.08 32.51 10.66
CA LEU A 6 -14.40 32.43 9.36
C LEU A 6 -14.03 31.00 8.91
N ILE A 7 -14.16 29.98 9.78
CA ILE A 7 -13.74 28.60 9.45
C ILE A 7 -14.91 27.74 8.92
N LEU A 8 -16.15 28.24 8.98
CA LEU A 8 -17.36 27.42 8.72
C LEU A 8 -17.96 27.51 7.30
N THR A 9 -17.36 28.23 6.35
CA THR A 9 -18.06 28.56 5.08
C THR A 9 -17.46 27.98 3.80
N ASN A 10 -16.33 27.28 3.86
CA ASN A 10 -15.80 26.60 2.66
C ASN A 10 -16.10 25.11 2.73
N PRO A 11 -16.93 24.55 1.82
CA PRO A 11 -17.08 23.11 1.73
C PRO A 11 -15.71 22.53 1.35
N VAL A 12 -15.12 21.78 2.29
CA VAL A 12 -13.91 20.99 2.01
C VAL A 12 -14.26 20.04 0.87
N SER A 13 -13.55 20.18 -0.25
CA SER A 13 -13.73 19.31 -1.40
C SER A 13 -13.55 17.86 -0.93
N LEU A 14 -14.52 17.00 -1.24
CA LEU A 14 -14.40 15.58 -0.93
C LEU A 14 -13.13 15.05 -1.61
N PRO A 15 -12.22 14.38 -0.87
CA PRO A 15 -11.05 13.78 -1.49
C PRO A 15 -11.51 12.82 -2.58
N SER A 16 -10.77 12.80 -3.69
CA SER A 16 -11.07 11.88 -4.78
C SER A 16 -11.13 10.45 -4.22
N PRO A 17 -12.18 9.67 -4.53
CA PRO A 17 -12.27 8.30 -4.07
C PRO A 17 -10.99 7.55 -4.44
N LEU A 18 -10.42 6.83 -3.49
CA LEU A 18 -9.27 5.98 -3.74
C LEU A 18 -9.72 4.82 -4.65
N VAL A 19 -9.59 5.00 -5.96
CA VAL A 19 -10.10 4.09 -7.02
C VAL A 19 -9.48 2.68 -6.93
N ASN A 20 -8.43 2.50 -6.13
CA ASN A 20 -7.69 1.24 -5.99
C ASN A 20 -7.93 0.48 -4.67
N LEU A 21 -8.85 0.94 -3.80
CA LEU A 21 -9.23 0.24 -2.56
C LEU A 21 -10.58 -0.46 -2.69
N ASP A 22 -10.84 -1.09 -3.83
CA ASP A 22 -11.91 -2.09 -3.88
C ASP A 22 -11.43 -3.36 -3.16
N ILE A 23 -11.55 -3.36 -1.84
CA ILE A 23 -11.27 -4.52 -0.96
C ILE A 23 -12.24 -5.68 -1.26
N SER A 24 -13.28 -5.45 -2.10
CA SER A 24 -14.21 -6.48 -2.58
C SER A 24 -13.75 -7.15 -3.87
N ARG A 25 -12.68 -6.65 -4.52
CA ARG A 25 -11.93 -7.47 -5.48
C ARG A 25 -11.17 -8.50 -4.68
N GLN A 26 -11.80 -9.67 -4.55
CA GLN A 26 -11.16 -10.97 -4.35
C GLN A 26 -9.67 -10.86 -4.68
N TYR A 27 -8.83 -10.75 -3.66
CA TYR A 27 -7.45 -11.18 -3.79
C TYR A 27 -7.54 -12.54 -4.47
N PRO A 28 -6.90 -12.77 -5.62
CA PRO A 28 -6.90 -14.09 -6.21
C PRO A 28 -6.18 -15.00 -5.21
N GLN A 29 -6.97 -15.69 -4.39
CA GLN A 29 -6.53 -16.59 -3.33
C GLN A 29 -5.93 -17.88 -3.89
N THR A 30 -5.51 -17.86 -5.17
CA THR A 30 -5.10 -19.02 -5.97
C THR A 30 -3.69 -18.89 -6.56
N ALA A 31 -2.94 -17.82 -6.24
CA ALA A 31 -1.62 -17.58 -6.85
C ALA A 31 -0.40 -17.85 -5.94
N ILE A 32 -0.57 -18.07 -4.64
CA ILE A 32 0.56 -18.23 -3.70
C ILE A 32 0.51 -19.59 -3.00
N SER A 33 0.43 -20.67 -3.77
CA SER A 33 0.45 -22.03 -3.19
C SER A 33 1.61 -22.89 -3.65
N GLU A 34 2.41 -22.48 -4.63
CA GLU A 34 3.57 -23.26 -5.07
C GLU A 34 4.74 -22.35 -5.48
N PRO A 35 5.97 -22.59 -4.99
CA PRO A 35 7.15 -21.79 -5.33
C PRO A 35 7.51 -21.79 -6.82
N GLY A 36 7.01 -22.75 -7.62
CA GLY A 36 7.20 -22.77 -9.08
C GLY A 36 6.23 -21.89 -9.87
N LYS A 37 5.06 -21.54 -9.31
CA LYS A 37 3.99 -20.85 -10.05
C LYS A 37 4.24 -19.37 -10.22
N ILE A 38 5.11 -18.78 -9.39
CA ILE A 38 5.51 -17.37 -9.47
C ILE A 38 6.44 -17.15 -10.67
N ASP A 39 7.33 -18.09 -10.95
CA ASP A 39 8.29 -17.99 -12.06
C ASP A 39 7.56 -17.93 -13.41
N GLU A 40 6.48 -18.70 -13.58
CA GLU A 40 5.65 -18.75 -14.79
C GLU A 40 4.74 -17.51 -15.01
N LEU A 41 4.66 -16.60 -14.04
CA LEU A 41 3.81 -15.42 -14.16
C LEU A 41 4.40 -14.42 -15.18
N SER A 42 3.52 -13.73 -15.91
CA SER A 42 3.94 -12.64 -16.77
C SER A 42 4.58 -11.50 -15.96
N GLN A 43 5.49 -10.76 -16.60
CA GLN A 43 6.17 -9.62 -15.99
C GLN A 43 5.19 -8.57 -15.44
N GLU A 44 4.09 -8.31 -16.15
CA GLU A 44 3.03 -7.42 -15.69
C GLU A 44 2.34 -7.96 -14.41
N LYS A 45 2.14 -9.28 -14.32
CA LYS A 45 1.54 -9.90 -13.13
C LYS A 45 2.48 -9.85 -11.92
N LYS A 46 3.78 -10.09 -12.13
CA LYS A 46 4.81 -9.95 -11.09
C LYS A 46 4.87 -8.50 -10.57
N LYS A 47 4.82 -7.53 -11.47
CA LYS A 47 4.77 -6.10 -11.13
C LYS A 47 3.51 -5.72 -10.35
N GLN A 48 2.35 -6.24 -10.75
CA GLN A 48 1.10 -6.00 -10.03
C GLN A 48 1.14 -6.59 -8.62
N ILE A 49 1.65 -7.82 -8.45
CA ILE A 49 1.81 -8.45 -7.14
C ILE A 49 2.70 -7.59 -6.23
N ALA A 50 3.80 -7.05 -6.75
CA ALA A 50 4.70 -6.20 -5.97
C ALA A 50 4.02 -4.90 -5.51
N LYS A 51 3.20 -4.28 -6.37
CA LYS A 51 2.41 -3.09 -6.02
C LYS A 51 1.31 -3.41 -5.01
N ASP A 52 0.62 -4.54 -5.18
CA ASP A 52 -0.43 -4.97 -4.26
C ASP A 52 0.16 -5.26 -2.87
N PHE A 53 1.35 -5.87 -2.80
CA PHE A 53 2.06 -6.07 -1.54
C PHE A 53 2.40 -4.74 -0.87
N GLU A 54 2.94 -3.77 -1.62
CA GLU A 54 3.26 -2.45 -1.08
C GLU A 54 2.01 -1.75 -0.53
N SER A 55 0.87 -1.85 -1.24
CA SER A 55 -0.42 -1.30 -0.76
C SER A 55 -0.82 -1.89 0.59
N VAL A 56 -0.74 -3.22 0.74
CA VAL A 56 -1.01 -3.92 2.01
C VAL A 56 -0.03 -3.49 3.10
N LEU A 57 1.27 -3.38 2.76
CA LEU A 57 2.31 -2.97 3.70
C LEU A 57 2.07 -1.54 4.20
N ILE A 58 1.79 -0.59 3.31
CA ILE A 58 1.49 0.80 3.66
C ILE A 58 0.25 0.87 4.55
N HIS A 59 -0.81 0.14 4.19
CA HIS A 59 -2.02 0.10 5.00
C HIS A 59 -1.73 -0.39 6.43
N LYS A 60 -0.99 -1.49 6.57
CA LYS A 60 -0.60 -2.03 7.88
C LYS A 60 0.31 -1.08 8.65
N LEU A 61 1.26 -0.43 7.98
CA LEU A 61 2.12 0.57 8.60
C LEU A 61 1.28 1.74 9.14
N LEU A 62 0.33 2.26 8.37
CA LEU A 62 -0.54 3.35 8.80
C LEU A 62 -1.46 2.93 9.96
N GLU A 63 -1.98 1.70 9.95
CA GLU A 63 -2.73 1.15 11.09
C GLU A 63 -1.87 1.08 12.35
N GLU A 64 -0.66 0.53 12.27
CA GLU A 64 0.24 0.44 13.43
C GLU A 64 0.71 1.82 13.91
N MET A 65 1.00 2.75 13.01
CA MET A 65 1.30 4.13 13.38
C MET A 65 0.12 4.78 14.10
N LYS A 66 -1.11 4.60 13.61
CA LYS A 66 -2.32 5.08 14.28
C LYS A 66 -2.47 4.47 15.68
N ASN A 67 -2.25 3.17 15.82
CA ASN A 67 -2.36 2.46 17.11
C ASN A 67 -1.23 2.82 18.09
N THR A 68 -0.04 3.17 17.59
CA THR A 68 1.09 3.62 18.42
C THR A 68 0.90 5.05 18.92
N ILE A 69 0.13 5.86 18.19
CA ILE A 69 -0.13 7.28 18.46
C ILE A 69 -1.37 7.46 19.37
N ASP A 70 -1.62 6.55 20.30
CA ASP A 70 -2.49 6.85 21.44
C ASP A 70 -1.81 7.95 22.29
N GLY A 71 -2.36 9.17 22.26
CA GLY A 71 -1.98 10.25 23.18
C GLY A 71 -1.02 11.33 22.68
N TRP A 72 -0.95 11.62 21.38
CA TRP A 72 -0.23 12.82 20.87
C TRP A 72 -0.97 14.13 21.20
N GLY A 73 -1.14 14.49 22.48
CA GLY A 73 -1.62 15.82 22.93
C GLY A 73 -3.03 16.25 22.47
N PHE A 74 -3.65 15.45 21.59
CA PHE A 74 -5.01 15.52 21.14
C PHE A 74 -5.85 14.85 22.23
N GLY A 75 -6.58 15.65 23.02
CA GLY A 75 -7.46 15.11 24.06
C GLY A 75 -8.50 14.15 23.47
N GLU A 76 -9.15 13.33 24.29
CA GLU A 76 -10.14 12.34 23.84
C GLU A 76 -11.44 12.93 23.25
N ASP A 77 -11.48 14.25 23.00
CA ASP A 77 -12.65 14.95 22.47
C ASP A 77 -12.97 14.55 21.01
N GLU A 78 -14.23 14.77 20.60
CA GLU A 78 -14.66 14.37 19.25
C GLU A 78 -13.98 15.17 18.14
N ALA A 79 -13.59 16.42 18.41
CA ALA A 79 -12.90 17.27 17.45
C ALA A 79 -11.51 16.70 17.11
N SER A 80 -10.80 16.16 18.11
CA SER A 80 -9.48 15.57 17.92
C SER A 80 -9.55 14.30 17.06
N LYS A 81 -10.58 13.47 17.24
CA LYS A 81 -10.81 12.26 16.42
C LYS A 81 -11.05 12.61 14.95
N GLN A 82 -11.76 13.72 14.68
CA GLN A 82 -11.97 14.21 13.32
C GLN A 82 -10.67 14.71 12.69
N VAL A 83 -9.88 15.50 13.43
CA VAL A 83 -8.56 15.98 12.99
C VAL A 83 -7.62 14.82 12.69
N GLN A 84 -7.58 13.80 13.56
CA GLN A 84 -6.81 12.58 13.32
C GLN A 84 -7.26 11.85 12.06
N GLY A 85 -8.58 11.71 11.84
CA GLY A 85 -9.12 11.12 10.62
C GLY A 85 -8.67 11.85 9.35
N ILE A 86 -8.74 13.18 9.35
CA ILE A 86 -8.29 14.02 8.23
C ILE A 86 -6.78 13.89 8.00
N PHE A 87 -5.98 13.83 9.07
CA PHE A 87 -4.54 13.62 8.98
C PHE A 87 -4.20 12.30 8.27
N TRP A 88 -4.78 11.18 8.73
CA TRP A 88 -4.51 9.87 8.12
C TRP A 88 -4.97 9.79 6.67
N LEU A 89 -6.08 10.44 6.34
CA LEU A 89 -6.59 10.53 4.98
C LEU A 89 -5.63 11.28 4.05
N ASN A 90 -5.17 12.46 4.46
CA ASN A 90 -4.20 13.25 3.67
C ASN A 90 -2.87 12.50 3.52
N LEU A 91 -2.39 11.83 4.57
CA LEU A 91 -1.17 11.04 4.51
C LEU A 91 -1.30 9.86 3.54
N ALA A 92 -2.40 9.12 3.61
CA ALA A 92 -2.65 8.01 2.69
C ALA A 92 -2.75 8.49 1.23
N GLN A 93 -3.41 9.63 1.01
CA GLN A 93 -3.53 10.23 -0.32
C GLN A 93 -2.18 10.71 -0.87
N ASP A 94 -1.36 11.39 -0.06
CA ASP A 94 -0.02 11.83 -0.46
C ASP A 94 0.89 10.65 -0.83
N ILE A 95 0.82 9.55 -0.08
CA ILE A 95 1.55 8.32 -0.41
C ILE A 95 1.05 7.72 -1.74
N ALA A 96 -0.26 7.68 -1.96
CA ALA A 96 -0.85 7.16 -3.20
C ALA A 96 -0.50 8.03 -4.42
N ASP A 97 -0.57 9.35 -4.29
CA ASP A 97 -0.27 10.33 -5.35
C ASP A 97 1.20 10.28 -5.77
N LYS A 98 2.10 9.94 -4.84
CA LYS A 98 3.53 9.68 -5.12
C LYS A 98 3.80 8.30 -5.70
N GLY A 99 2.77 7.48 -5.89
CA GLY A 99 2.87 6.14 -6.45
C GLY A 99 3.38 5.08 -5.47
N GLY A 100 3.10 5.27 -4.18
CA GLY A 100 3.57 4.41 -3.09
C GLY A 100 4.88 4.92 -2.47
N LEU A 101 5.56 4.04 -1.72
CA LEU A 101 6.87 4.33 -1.12
C LEU A 101 8.03 3.95 -2.04
N GLY A 102 7.74 3.23 -3.13
CA GLY A 102 8.72 2.75 -4.11
C GLY A 102 9.26 1.35 -3.82
N PHE A 103 8.88 0.72 -2.70
CA PHE A 103 9.34 -0.62 -2.30
C PHE A 103 8.87 -1.72 -3.24
N TRP A 104 7.76 -1.49 -3.96
CA TRP A 104 7.29 -2.43 -4.98
C TRP A 104 8.34 -2.72 -6.06
N LYS A 105 9.29 -1.80 -6.31
CA LYS A 105 10.38 -2.00 -7.27
C LYS A 105 11.37 -3.06 -6.78
N ASP A 106 11.79 -2.97 -5.52
CA ASP A 106 12.71 -3.93 -4.92
C ASP A 106 12.07 -5.33 -4.81
N ILE A 107 10.77 -5.38 -4.50
CA ILE A 107 10.00 -6.63 -4.48
C ILE A 107 9.90 -7.20 -5.89
N TYR A 108 9.63 -6.37 -6.90
CA TYR A 108 9.59 -6.82 -8.29
C TYR A 108 10.95 -7.38 -8.74
N GLU A 109 12.04 -6.69 -8.42
CA GLU A 109 13.41 -7.14 -8.68
C GLU A 109 13.70 -8.49 -8.00
N PHE A 110 13.26 -8.66 -6.75
CA PHE A 110 13.36 -9.93 -6.04
C PHE A 110 12.60 -11.06 -6.76
N LEU A 111 11.39 -10.79 -7.25
CA LEU A 111 10.55 -11.76 -7.96
C LEU A 111 11.16 -12.21 -9.29
N ILE A 112 11.90 -11.36 -9.99
CA ILE A 112 12.56 -11.71 -11.27
C ILE A 112 13.97 -12.28 -11.07
N GLN A 113 14.68 -11.90 -10.02
CA GLN A 113 16.01 -12.47 -9.71
C GLN A 113 15.93 -13.91 -9.19
N ALA A 114 14.82 -14.27 -8.52
CA ALA A 114 14.53 -15.65 -8.12
C ALA A 114 14.44 -16.59 -9.34
N GLU A 115 13.82 -16.13 -10.43
CA GLU A 115 13.66 -16.86 -11.71
C GLU A 115 15.03 -17.16 -12.37
N HIS A 116 15.93 -16.19 -12.39
CA HIS A 116 17.27 -16.35 -12.98
C HIS A 116 18.17 -17.33 -12.22
N LYS A 117 17.93 -17.53 -10.92
CA LYS A 117 18.70 -18.47 -10.10
C LYS A 117 18.27 -19.91 -10.35
N ASN A 118 16.97 -20.15 -10.55
CA ASN A 118 16.44 -21.49 -10.86
C ASN A 118 16.85 -21.97 -12.26
N THR A 119 16.70 -21.12 -13.29
CA THR A 119 17.08 -21.46 -14.69
C THR A 119 18.57 -21.78 -14.87
N LYS A 120 19.45 -21.10 -14.13
CA LYS A 120 20.89 -21.39 -14.15
C LYS A 120 21.24 -22.76 -13.57
N THR A 121 20.48 -23.23 -12.58
CA THR A 121 20.74 -24.51 -11.92
C THR A 121 20.30 -25.69 -12.78
N GLU A 122 19.26 -25.52 -13.60
CA GLU A 122 18.76 -26.51 -14.55
C GLU A 122 19.71 -26.69 -15.76
N SER A 123 20.22 -25.58 -16.32
CA SER A 123 21.18 -25.62 -17.45
C SER A 123 22.54 -26.27 -17.14
N LEU A 124 22.95 -26.29 -15.87
CA LEU A 124 24.19 -26.94 -15.43
C LEU A 124 24.05 -28.45 -15.28
N ASN A 125 22.82 -28.97 -15.14
CA ASN A 125 22.55 -30.39 -14.93
C ASN A 125 22.34 -31.16 -16.25
N GLU A 126 22.04 -30.47 -17.36
CA GLU A 126 21.95 -31.07 -18.70
C GLU A 126 23.29 -31.14 -19.45
N SER A 127 24.36 -30.55 -18.89
CA SER A 127 25.70 -30.51 -19.50
C SER A 127 26.71 -31.47 -18.86
N ALA A 128 26.25 -32.44 -18.05
CA ALA A 128 27.08 -33.41 -17.32
C ALA A 128 26.82 -34.86 -17.73
#